data_AF-A0A9Q4DRI8-F1
#
_entry.id   AF-A0A9Q4DRI8-F1
#
_cell.length_a   1.000
_cell.length_b   1.000
_cell.length_c   1.000
_cell.angle_alpha   90.00
_cell.angle_beta   90.00
_cell.angle_gamma   90.00
#
_symmetry.space_group_name_H-M   'P 1'
#
loop_
_entity.id
_entity.type
_entity.pdbx_description
1 polymer ?
#
loop_
_entity_poly.entity_id
_entity_poly.type
_entity_poly.pdbx_seq_one_letter_code
_entity_poly.pdbx_strand_id
1 'polypeptide(L)' 'MTVRDWYREALRHNYYSLILLIEFLVYEKKTISLQDPEQALNFYLQERFKDKMNAYLLAYEQQINRGGRALEIK' A
#
# COMPACT_ATOMS: atom_id res chain seq x y z
N MET A 1 13.15 9.52 -3.86
CA MET A 1 12.66 8.52 -4.83
C MET A 1 11.19 8.80 -5.15
N THR A 2 10.62 8.21 -6.20
CA THR A 2 9.16 8.27 -6.45
C THR A 2 8.43 7.13 -5.73
N VAL A 3 7.11 7.25 -5.57
CA VAL A 3 6.27 6.15 -5.07
C VAL A 3 6.45 4.88 -5.91
N ARG A 4 6.64 5.00 -7.24
CA ARG A 4 6.96 3.88 -8.14
C ARG A 4 8.24 3.15 -7.76
N ASP A 5 9.30 3.89 -7.41
CA ASP A 5 10.58 3.29 -7.05
C ASP A 5 10.45 2.51 -5.74
N TRP A 6 9.77 3.10 -4.75
CA TRP A 6 9.44 2.42 -3.49
C TRP A 6 8.56 1.19 -3.71
N TYR A 7 7.60 1.25 -4.63
CA TYR A 7 6.75 0.11 -4.96
C TYR A 7 7.57 -1.04 -5.56
N ARG A 8 8.50 -0.74 -6.46
CA ARG A 8 9.40 -1.74 -7.06
C ARG A 8 10.30 -2.39 -6.03
N GLU A 9 10.89 -1.61 -5.13
CA GLU A 9 11.71 -2.14 -4.03
C GLU A 9 10.88 -3.00 -3.07
N ALA A 10 9.66 -2.56 -2.74
CA ALA A 10 8.75 -3.33 -1.89
C ALA A 10 8.39 -4.68 -2.52
N LEU A 11 8.11 -4.71 -3.83
CA LEU A 11 7.88 -5.95 -4.58
C LEU A 11 9.13 -6.84 -4.61
N ARG A 12 10.31 -6.26 -4.86
CA ARG A 12 11.58 -7.00 -4.92
C ARG A 12 11.94 -7.67 -3.61
N HIS A 13 11.68 -6.99 -2.49
CA HIS A 13 12.02 -7.46 -1.15
C HIS A 13 10.83 -8.10 -0.41
N ASN A 14 9.68 -8.24 -1.07
CA ASN A 14 8.44 -8.77 -0.51
C ASN A 14 7.97 -8.05 0.77
N TYR A 15 8.10 -6.72 0.79
CA TYR A 15 7.58 -5.89 1.88
C TYR A 15 6.06 -5.74 1.78
N TYR A 16 5.36 -6.80 2.16
CA TYR A 16 3.91 -6.96 1.96
C TYR A 16 3.09 -5.77 2.46
N SER A 17 3.32 -5.31 3.69
CA SER A 17 2.58 -4.18 4.26
C SER A 17 2.76 -2.88 3.46
N LEU A 18 3.95 -2.67 2.89
CA LEU A 18 4.24 -1.51 2.06
C LEU A 18 3.62 -1.64 0.66
N ILE A 19 3.62 -2.84 0.08
CA ILE A 19 2.91 -3.16 -1.16
C ILE A 19 1.42 -2.84 -0.99
N LEU A 20 0.80 -3.38 0.06
CA LEU A 20 -0.62 -3.21 0.36
C LEU A 20 -0.98 -1.73 0.57
N LEU A 21 -0.14 -0.99 1.29
CA LEU A 21 -0.31 0.45 1.49
C LEU A 21 -0.27 1.21 0.16
N ILE A 22 0.73 0.96 -0.68
CA ILE A 22 0.88 1.66 -1.96
C ILE A 22 -0.30 1.30 -2.89
N GLU A 23 -0.68 0.04 -2.98
CA GLU A 23 -1.84 -0.37 -3.80
C GLU A 23 -3.12 0.30 -3.33
N PHE A 24 -3.35 0.34 -2.02
CA PHE A 24 -4.51 0.98 -1.42
C PHE A 24 -4.55 2.49 -1.73
N LEU A 25 -3.44 3.20 -1.56
CA LEU A 25 -3.41 4.65 -1.76
C LEU A 25 -3.51 5.05 -3.24
N VAL A 26 -2.89 4.29 -4.14
CA VAL A 26 -2.80 4.61 -5.58
C VAL A 26 -4.03 4.13 -6.34
N TYR A 27 -4.45 2.88 -6.15
CA TYR A 27 -5.49 2.27 -6.99
C TYR A 27 -6.88 2.39 -6.40
N GLU A 28 -7.02 2.09 -5.10
CA GLU A 28 -8.31 2.13 -4.41
C GLU A 28 -8.71 3.57 -4.04
N LYS A 29 -7.84 4.28 -3.32
CA LYS A 29 -8.14 5.65 -2.85
C LYS A 29 -7.80 6.74 -3.84
N LYS A 30 -6.86 6.49 -4.77
CA LYS A 30 -6.38 7.47 -5.77
C LYS A 30 -5.95 8.81 -5.12
N THR A 31 -5.43 8.76 -3.90
CA THR A 31 -5.00 9.94 -3.14
C THR A 31 -3.59 10.39 -3.48
N ILE A 32 -2.78 9.48 -4.00
CA ILE A 32 -1.43 9.74 -4.52
C ILE A 32 -1.25 8.98 -5.84
N SER A 33 -0.27 9.40 -6.63
CA SER A 33 0.15 8.77 -7.88
C SER A 33 1.49 8.06 -7.72
N LEU A 34 1.77 7.07 -8.57
CA LEU A 34 3.08 6.43 -8.66
C LEU A 34 4.21 7.42 -9.00
N GLN A 35 3.88 8.57 -9.59
CA GLN A 35 4.86 9.58 -10.00
C GLN A 35 5.14 10.60 -8.90
N ASP A 36 4.34 10.57 -7.83
CA ASP A 36 4.52 11.47 -6.72
C ASP A 36 5.84 11.17 -6.01
N PRO A 37 6.44 12.21 -5.41
CA PRO A 37 7.65 12.02 -4.64
C PRO A 37 7.34 11.28 -3.33
N GLU A 38 8.33 10.61 -2.75
CA GLU A 38 8.17 9.79 -1.54
C GLU A 38 7.54 10.50 -0.33
N GLN A 39 7.62 11.84 -0.26
CA GLN A 39 6.98 12.60 0.80
C GLN A 39 5.45 12.38 0.84
N ALA A 40 4.83 12.12 -0.30
CA ALA A 40 3.41 11.76 -0.38
C ALA A 40 3.10 10.47 0.37
N LEU A 41 4.00 9.47 0.30
CA LEU A 41 3.89 8.22 1.04
C LEU A 41 4.20 8.40 2.54
N ASN A 42 5.24 9.17 2.86
CA ASN A 42 5.66 9.43 4.25
C ASN A 42 4.57 10.08 5.10
N PHE A 43 3.69 10.87 4.49
CA PHE A 43 2.52 11.43 5.17
C PHE A 43 1.63 10.34 5.80
N TYR A 44 1.40 9.23 5.09
CA TYR A 44 0.53 8.14 5.53
C TYR A 44 1.23 7.16 6.47
N LEU A 45 2.56 7.17 6.53
CA LEU A 45 3.37 6.37 7.44
C LEU A 45 3.54 6.99 8.83
N GLN A 46 2.97 8.17 9.07
CA GLN A 46 3.04 8.83 10.37
C GLN A 46 2.33 8.01 11.46
N GLU A 47 2.95 7.92 12.64
CA GLU A 47 2.47 7.09 13.76
C GLU A 47 1.02 7.41 14.17
N ARG A 48 0.62 8.69 14.12
CA ARG A 48 -0.77 9.12 14.40
C ARG A 48 -1.84 8.49 13.50
N PHE A 49 -1.45 7.94 12.35
CA PHE A 49 -2.36 7.28 11.42
C PHE A 49 -2.32 5.75 11.52
N LYS A 50 -1.40 5.17 12.31
CA LYS A 50 -1.13 3.73 12.34
C LYS A 50 -2.39 2.89 12.54
N ASP A 51 -3.17 3.17 13.58
CA ASP A 51 -4.33 2.34 13.92
C ASP A 51 -5.43 2.41 12.84
N LYS A 52 -5.73 3.62 12.36
CA LYS A 52 -6.70 3.82 11.27
C LYS A 52 -6.23 3.20 9.96
N MET A 53 -4.95 3.38 9.63
CA MET A 53 -4.37 2.84 8.40
C MET A 53 -4.39 1.32 8.43
N ASN A 54 -4.00 0.70 9.54
CA ASN A 54 -4.07 -0.75 9.72
C ASN A 54 -5.51 -1.28 9.53
N ALA A 55 -6.50 -0.60 10.10
CA ALA A 55 -7.91 -0.99 9.90
C ALA A 55 -8.34 -0.89 8.42
N TYR A 56 -7.94 0.17 7.72
CA TYR A 56 -8.24 0.32 6.29
C TYR A 56 -7.54 -0.71 5.42
N LEU A 57 -6.25 -0.99 5.69
CA LEU A 57 -5.48 -1.97 4.94
C LEU A 57 -6.02 -3.38 5.16
N LEU A 58 -6.43 -3.73 6.38
CA LEU A 58 -7.07 -5.02 6.67
C LEU A 58 -8.39 -5.17 5.91
N ALA A 59 -9.23 -4.13 5.88
CA ALA A 59 -10.49 -4.15 5.14
C ALA A 59 -10.25 -4.29 3.62
N TYR A 60 -9.26 -3.57 3.10
CA TYR A 60 -8.85 -3.65 1.69
C TYR A 60 -8.31 -5.05 1.34
N GLU A 61 -7.45 -5.61 2.18
CA GLU A 61 -6.93 -6.97 2.04
C GLU A 61 -8.07 -8.02 2.00
N GLN A 62 -9.04 -7.89 2.90
CA GLN A 62 -10.20 -8.77 2.90
C GLN A 62 -11.05 -8.64 1.62
N GLN A 63 -11.17 -7.43 1.07
CA GLN A 63 -11.88 -7.19 -0.18
C GLN A 63 -11.18 -7.82 -1.37
N ILE A 64 -9.85 -7.65 -1.51
CA ILE A 64 -9.07 -8.26 -2.61
C ILE A 64 -9.07 -9.79 -2.52
N ASN A 65 -9.00 -10.35 -1.30
CA ASN A 65 -9.01 -11.79 -1.08
C ASN A 65 -10.37 -12.42 -1.41
N ARG A 66 -11.48 -11.70 -1.16
CA ARG A 66 -12.85 -12.13 -1.54
C ARG A 66 -13.12 -11.98 -3.04
N GLY A 67 -12.46 -11.02 -3.70
CA GLY A 67 -12.61 -10.72 -5.13
C GLY A 67 -11.74 -11.56 -6.08
N GLY A 68 -11.00 -12.54 -5.59
CA GLY A 68 -10.22 -13.46 -6.43
C GLY A 68 -8.75 -13.09 -6.64
N ARG A 69 -8.21 -12.07 -5.95
CA ARG A 69 -6.76 -12.00 -5.69
C ARG A 69 -6.47 -12.83 -4.45
N ALA A 70 -6.61 -14.16 -4.56
CA ALA A 70 -5.87 -15.05 -3.67
C ALA A 70 -4.40 -14.85 -4.02
N LEU A 71 -3.72 -13.96 -3.31
CA LEU A 71 -2.26 -13.99 -3.28
C LEU A 71 -1.92 -15.38 -2.75
N GLU A 72 -1.48 -16.25 -3.65
CA GLU A 72 -0.86 -17.52 -3.31
C GLU A 72 0.37 -17.20 -2.46
N ILE A 73 0.16 -17.09 -1.14
CA ILE A 73 1.24 -17.22 -0.16
C ILE A 73 1.59 -18.71 -0.20
N LYS A 74 2.54 -19.06 -1.07
CA LYS A 74 3.29 -20.32 -1.01
C LYS A 74 4.50 -20.14 -0.13
#